data_AF-A0A1M6J6Y8-F1
#
_entry.id   AF-A0A1M6J6Y8-F1
#
_cell.length_a   1.000
_cell.length_b   1.000
_cell.length_c   1.000
_cell.angle_alpha   90.00
_cell.angle_beta   90.00
_cell.angle_gamma   90.00
#
_symmetry.space_group_name_H-M   'P 1'
#
loop_
_entity.id
_entity.type
_entity.pdbx_description
1 polymer ?
#
loop_
_entity_poly.entity_id
_entity_poly.type
_entity_poly.pdbx_seq_one_letter_code
_entity_poly.pdbx_strand_id
1 'polypeptide(L)'
;MKPLLILGVGLVLWALSIYLVRKWKHFWIFFAINFAILAIYTTYIIYGNLDFLGHDEYGLGRLMMLFAIPLIHVLIAFILAMVINYRLQKITIANNA
;
A
#
# COMPACT_ATOMS: atom_id res chain seq x y z
N MET A 1 21.47 5.42 6.82
CA MET A 1 21.30 4.31 5.83
C MET A 1 20.05 3.45 6.06
N LYS A 2 19.68 3.09 7.30
CA LYS A 2 18.50 2.23 7.58
C LYS A 2 17.13 2.73 7.06
N PRO A 3 16.75 4.02 7.15
CA PRO A 3 15.42 4.45 6.70
C PRO A 3 15.24 4.40 5.17
N LEU A 4 16.29 4.72 4.40
CA LEU A 4 16.28 4.60 2.94
C LEU A 4 16.03 3.16 2.47
N LEU A 5 16.59 2.16 3.17
CA LEU A 5 16.35 0.75 2.87
C LEU A 5 14.89 0.36 3.08
N ILE A 6 14.27 0.83 4.18
CA ILE A 6 12.86 0.53 4.48
C ILE A 6 11.94 1.11 3.39
N LEU A 7 12.21 2.34 2.94
CA LEU A 7 11.46 2.95 1.84
C LEU A 7 11.66 2.19 0.52
N GLY A 8 12.89 1.76 0.24
CA GLY A 8 13.19 0.92 -0.92
C GLY A 8 12.42 -0.39 -0.90
N VAL A 9 12.38 -1.08 0.25
CA VAL A 9 11.60 -2.31 0.42
C VAL A 9 10.10 -2.05 0.20
N GLY A 10 9.56 -0.97 0.74
CA GLY A 10 8.17 -0.57 0.50
C GLY A 10 7.87 -0.39 -0.99
N LEU A 11 8.71 0.34 -1.73
CA LEU A 11 8.53 0.54 -3.17
C LEU A 11 8.56 -0.78 -3.94
N VAL A 12 9.49 -1.67 -3.60
CA VAL A 12 9.59 -3.00 -4.23
C VAL A 12 8.35 -3.84 -3.95
N LEU A 13 7.86 -3.88 -2.70
CA LEU A 13 6.64 -4.62 -2.34
C LEU A 13 5.40 -4.07 -3.06
N TRP A 14 5.32 -2.76 -3.22
CA TRP A 14 4.23 -2.14 -3.97
C TRP A 14 4.26 -2.52 -5.45
N ALA A 15 5.44 -2.45 -6.09
CA ALA A 15 5.62 -2.88 -7.48
C ALA A 15 5.29 -4.37 -7.67
N LEU A 16 5.73 -5.22 -6.75
CA LEU A 16 5.40 -6.65 -6.75
C LEU A 16 3.90 -6.90 -6.58
N SER A 17 3.22 -6.13 -5.74
CA SER A 17 1.76 -6.22 -5.55
C SER A 17 1.03 -6.00 -6.87
N ILE A 18 1.38 -4.92 -7.59
CA ILE A 18 0.82 -4.59 -8.90
C ILE A 18 1.10 -5.72 -9.91
N TYR A 19 2.33 -6.21 -9.94
CA TYR A 19 2.73 -7.30 -10.82
C TYR A 19 1.91 -8.58 -10.59
N LEU A 20 1.67 -8.95 -9.33
CA LEU A 20 0.92 -10.15 -8.96
C LEU A 20 -0.56 -10.08 -9.40
N VAL A 21 -1.19 -8.91 -9.31
CA VAL A 21 -2.60 -8.76 -9.67
C VAL A 21 -2.85 -8.33 -11.11
N ARG A 22 -1.81 -8.18 -11.94
CA ARG A 22 -1.92 -7.60 -13.30
C ARG A 22 -2.88 -8.32 -14.25
N LYS A 23 -3.08 -9.63 -14.06
CA LYS A 23 -4.00 -10.45 -14.88
C LYS A 23 -5.41 -10.53 -14.31
N TRP A 24 -5.66 -9.91 -13.15
CA TRP A 24 -6.96 -9.96 -12.51
C TRP A 24 -7.96 -9.06 -13.25
N LYS A 25 -9.16 -9.57 -13.54
CA LYS A 25 -10.22 -8.79 -14.20
C LYS A 25 -10.60 -7.49 -13.47
N HIS A 26 -10.37 -7.42 -12.16
CA HIS A 26 -10.65 -6.24 -11.33
C HIS A 26 -9.41 -5.43 -10.99
N PHE A 27 -8.31 -5.60 -11.75
CA PHE A 27 -7.05 -4.88 -11.55
C PHE A 27 -7.25 -3.37 -11.41
N TRP A 28 -7.98 -2.74 -12.34
CA TRP A 28 -8.19 -1.29 -12.31
C TRP A 28 -8.96 -0.82 -11.07
N ILE A 29 -9.93 -1.60 -10.62
CA ILE A 29 -10.69 -1.31 -9.39
C ILE A 29 -9.76 -1.42 -8.17
N PHE A 30 -8.96 -2.49 -8.10
CA PHE A 30 -7.97 -2.67 -7.04
C PHE A 30 -6.97 -1.50 -7.01
N PHE A 31 -6.43 -1.12 -8.17
CA PHE A 31 -5.47 -0.03 -8.27
C PHE A 31 -6.10 1.30 -7.85
N ALA A 32 -7.30 1.62 -8.37
CA ALA A 32 -8.00 2.86 -8.04
C ALA A 32 -8.34 2.96 -6.55
N ILE A 33 -8.78 1.87 -5.91
CA ILE A 33 -9.08 1.86 -4.48
C ILE A 33 -7.81 2.07 -3.64
N ASN A 34 -6.73 1.34 -3.92
CA ASN A 34 -5.48 1.52 -3.18
C ASN A 34 -4.91 2.93 -3.36
N PHE A 35 -4.95 3.46 -4.59
CA PHE A 35 -4.54 4.83 -4.87
C PHE A 35 -5.40 5.87 -4.16
N ALA A 36 -6.73 5.68 -4.14
CA ALA A 36 -7.65 6.57 -3.43
C ALA A 36 -7.39 6.55 -1.93
N ILE A 37 -7.20 5.37 -1.32
CA ILE A 37 -6.85 5.24 0.10
C ILE A 37 -5.53 5.98 0.38
N LEU A 38 -4.49 5.74 -0.44
CA LEU A 38 -3.20 6.45 -0.37
C LEU A 38 -3.37 7.97 -0.41
N ALA A 39 -4.14 8.49 -1.36
CA ALA A 39 -4.41 9.90 -1.47
C ALA A 39 -5.17 10.46 -0.25
N ILE A 40 -6.18 9.74 0.25
CA ILE A 40 -7.01 10.18 1.39
C ILE A 40 -6.16 10.33 2.65
N TYR A 41 -5.42 9.29 3.06
CA TYR A 41 -4.63 9.43 4.29
C TYR A 41 -3.47 10.40 4.10
N THR A 42 -2.85 10.48 2.91
CA THR A 42 -1.78 11.45 2.66
C THR A 42 -2.30 12.88 2.80
N THR A 43 -3.47 13.16 2.21
CA THR A 43 -4.14 14.47 2.32
C THR A 43 -4.50 14.76 3.77
N TYR A 44 -5.05 13.78 4.49
CA TYR A 44 -5.41 13.93 5.90
C TYR A 44 -4.17 14.17 6.80
N ILE A 45 -3.04 13.51 6.55
CA ILE A 45 -1.83 13.72 7.33
C ILE A 45 -1.20 15.09 7.03
N ILE A 46 -1.24 15.56 5.78
CA ILE A 46 -0.65 16.86 5.40
C ILE A 46 -1.52 18.02 5.88
N TYR A 47 -2.82 17.97 5.63
CA TYR A 47 -3.73 19.12 5.82
C TYR A 47 -4.71 18.95 6.98
N GLY A 48 -4.94 17.72 7.45
CA GLY A 48 -5.88 17.47 8.54
C GLY A 48 -5.35 17.97 9.87
N ASN A 49 -6.27 18.20 10.81
CA ASN A 49 -5.90 18.44 12.19
C ASN A 49 -5.67 17.09 12.90
N LEU A 50 -4.48 16.89 13.44
CA LEU A 50 -4.04 15.63 14.05
C LEU A 50 -3.87 15.82 15.56
N ASP A 51 -4.95 16.20 16.25
CA ASP A 51 -4.92 16.55 17.68
C ASP A 51 -4.36 15.43 18.56
N PHE A 52 -4.45 14.18 18.12
CA PHE A 52 -3.89 13.01 18.82
C PHE A 52 -2.35 12.96 18.84
N LEU A 53 -1.66 13.70 17.97
CA LEU A 53 -0.20 13.84 18.01
C LEU A 53 0.25 14.80 19.13
N GLY A 54 -0.67 15.53 19.76
CA GLY A 54 -0.34 16.52 20.79
C GLY A 54 0.50 17.67 20.24
N HIS A 55 1.56 18.05 20.96
CA HIS A 55 2.47 19.12 20.56
C HIS A 55 3.43 18.67 19.44
N ASP A 56 2.95 18.64 18.19
CA ASP A 56 3.78 18.39 17.01
C ASP A 56 4.29 19.70 16.38
N GLU A 57 4.90 20.56 17.21
CA GLU A 57 5.35 21.90 16.80
C GLU A 57 6.34 21.88 15.63
N TYR A 58 7.15 20.81 15.55
CA TYR A 58 8.15 20.61 14.52
C TYR A 58 7.68 19.71 13.36
N GLY A 59 6.44 19.20 13.42
CA GLY A 59 5.88 18.32 12.38
C GLY A 59 6.54 16.94 12.28
N LEU A 60 7.33 16.53 13.28
CA LEU A 60 8.05 15.26 13.27
C LEU A 60 7.08 14.08 13.37
N GLY A 61 6.01 14.22 14.16
CA GLY A 61 4.94 13.24 14.27
C GLY A 61 4.26 13.00 12.92
N ARG A 62 3.84 14.10 12.24
CA ARG A 62 3.32 14.05 10.86
C ARG A 62 4.29 13.38 9.90
N LEU A 63 5.57 13.76 9.96
CA LEU A 63 6.60 13.17 9.09
C LEU A 63 6.72 11.66 9.30
N MET A 64 6.71 11.19 10.56
CA MET A 64 6.73 9.75 10.85
C MET A 64 5.47 9.05 10.32
N MET A 65 4.29 9.65 10.45
CA MET A 65 3.05 9.08 9.93
C MET A 65 3.05 8.99 8.39
N LEU A 66 3.61 10.00 7.71
CA LEU A 66 3.78 10.00 6.26
C LEU A 66 4.66 8.86 5.75
N PHE A 67 5.50 8.26 6.59
CA PHE A 67 6.27 7.06 6.23
C PHE A 67 5.64 5.78 6.74
N ALA A 68 5.19 5.75 7.99
CA ALA A 68 4.67 4.56 8.64
C ALA A 68 3.36 4.06 8.01
N ILE A 69 2.42 4.98 7.71
CA ILE A 69 1.10 4.61 7.17
C ILE A 69 1.23 4.02 5.76
N PRO A 70 1.96 4.61 4.79
CA PRO A 70 2.19 3.98 3.50
C PRO A 70 2.85 2.61 3.60
N LEU A 71 3.81 2.42 4.51
CA LEU A 71 4.48 1.13 4.68
C LEU A 71 3.50 0.04 5.12
N ILE A 72 2.65 0.33 6.11
CA ILE A 72 1.61 -0.59 6.57
C ILE A 72 0.61 -0.86 5.45
N HIS A 73 0.19 0.18 4.73
CA HIS A 73 -0.73 0.05 3.61
C HIS A 73 -0.17 -0.85 2.50
N VAL A 74 1.09 -0.66 2.12
CA VAL A 74 1.78 -1.48 1.11
C VAL A 74 1.89 -2.94 1.56
N LEU A 75 2.20 -3.20 2.84
CA LEU A 75 2.24 -4.56 3.38
C LEU A 75 0.88 -5.27 3.26
N ILE A 76 -0.21 -4.58 3.61
CA ILE A 76 -1.57 -5.10 3.47
C ILE A 76 -1.90 -5.36 2.00
N ALA A 77 -1.62 -4.39 1.12
CA ALA A 77 -1.86 -4.52 -0.31
C ALA A 77 -1.09 -5.71 -0.92
N PHE A 78 0.14 -5.93 -0.47
CA PHE A 78 0.96 -7.06 -0.90
C PHE A 78 0.40 -8.41 -0.45
N ILE A 79 -0.05 -8.53 0.80
CA ILE A 79 -0.71 -9.75 1.30
C ILE A 79 -1.96 -10.05 0.48
N LEU A 80 -2.80 -9.05 0.22
CA LEU A 80 -3.99 -9.20 -0.62
C LEU A 80 -3.63 -9.62 -2.05
N ALA A 81 -2.61 -9.00 -2.63
CA ALA A 81 -2.12 -9.34 -3.97
C ALA A 81 -1.65 -10.79 -4.07
N MET A 82 -0.94 -11.31 -3.05
CA MET A 82 -0.55 -12.72 -2.99
C MET A 82 -1.77 -13.64 -2.97
N VAL A 83 -2.76 -13.36 -2.13
CA VAL A 83 -3.99 -14.17 -2.03
C VAL A 83 -4.77 -14.18 -3.35
N ILE A 84 -4.90 -13.02 -3.99
CA ILE A 84 -5.58 -12.89 -5.28
C ILE A 84 -4.83 -13.68 -6.36
N ASN A 85 -3.52 -13.51 -6.46
CA ASN A 85 -2.71 -14.21 -7.46
C ASN A 85 -2.78 -15.74 -7.27
N TYR A 86 -2.71 -16.23 -6.03
CA TYR A 86 -2.85 -17.65 -5.73
C TYR A 86 -4.20 -18.21 -6.21
N ARG A 87 -5.30 -17.48 -5.96
CA ARG A 87 -6.63 -17.88 -6.46
C ARG A 87 -6.71 -17.88 -7.98
N LEU A 88 -6.11 -16.89 -8.65
CA LEU A 88 -6.08 -16.82 -10.11
C LEU A 88 -5.33 -18.00 -10.72
N GLN A 89 -4.15 -18.33 -10.18
CA GLN A 89 -3.37 -19.47 -10.65
C GLN A 89 -4.15 -20.78 -10.50
N LYS A 90 -4.84 -20.99 -9.36
CA LYS A 90 -5.67 -22.18 -9.15
C LYS A 90 -6.80 -22.30 -10.18
N ILE A 91 -7.49 -21.20 -10.49
CA ILE A 91 -8.55 -21.16 -11.50
C ILE A 91 -7.98 -21.47 -12.90
N THR A 92 -6.82 -20.87 -13.24
CA THR A 92 -6.17 -21.13 -14.52
C THR A 92 -5.76 -22.59 -14.68
N ILE A 93 -5.21 -23.22 -13.63
CA ILE A 93 -4.86 -24.65 -13.67
C ILE A 93 -6.11 -25.52 -13.86
N ALA A 94 -7.19 -25.24 -13.13
CA ALA A 94 -8.44 -26.01 -13.22
C ALA A 94 -9.12 -25.89 -14.61
N ASN A 95 -8.99 -24.75 -15.29
CA ASN A 95 -9.55 -24.56 -16.63
C ASN A 95 -8.70 -25.20 -17.74
N ASN A 96 -7.44 -25.57 -17.45
CA ASN A 96 -6.50 -26.15 -18.40
C ASN A 96 -6.33 -27.68 -18.22
N ALA A 97 -7.00 -28.27 -17.23
CA ALA A 97 -7.01 -29.71 -16.93
C ALA A 97 -8.28 -30.36 -17.47
#